data_AF-A0A7V9L6Y2-F1
#
_entry.id   AF-A0A7V9L6Y2-F1
#
_cell.length_a   1.000
_cell.length_b   1.000
_cell.length_c   1.000
_cell.angle_alpha   90.00
_cell.angle_beta   90.00
_cell.angle_gamma   90.00
#
_symmetry.space_group_name_H-M   'P 1'
#
loop_
_entity.id
_entity.type
_entity.pdbx_description
1 polymer ?
#
loop_
_entity_poly.entity_id
_entity_poly.type
_entity_poly.pdbx_seq_one_letter_code
_entity_poly.pdbx_strand_id
1 'polypeptide(L)'
;MTRWLVLLFLTFASATGWAQSGQGSESTTRAWNSSSAAEQTLVRASRHWNEINTKFRVELDAVKRLKDAPKSWRRDRELRGKIADADALGRQLETASADVRRATEQLAAARRTLIAA
;
A
#
# COMPACT_ATOMS: atom_id res chain seq x y z
N MET A 1 -31.25 -42.95 -53.32
CA MET A 1 -31.61 -41.87 -52.37
C MET A 1 -30.91 -42.15 -51.04
N THR A 2 -29.60 -41.92 -50.98
CA THR A 2 -28.75 -42.35 -49.86
C THR A 2 -27.48 -41.48 -49.87
N ARG A 3 -27.67 -40.17 -49.73
CA ARG A 3 -26.57 -39.20 -49.84
C ARG A 3 -26.64 -38.04 -48.86
N TRP A 4 -27.37 -38.23 -47.75
CA TRP A 4 -27.60 -37.21 -46.73
C TRP A 4 -27.29 -37.65 -45.29
N LEU A 5 -26.80 -38.88 -45.08
CA LEU A 5 -26.52 -39.43 -43.74
C LEU A 5 -25.04 -39.41 -43.31
N VAL A 6 -24.15 -38.78 -44.09
CA VAL A 6 -22.71 -38.70 -43.75
C VAL A 6 -22.33 -37.35 -43.13
N LEU A 7 -23.19 -36.33 -43.22
CA LEU A 7 -22.91 -35.00 -42.65
C LEU A 7 -23.27 -34.86 -41.17
N LEU A 8 -23.87 -35.88 -40.55
CA LEU A 8 -24.34 -35.78 -39.16
C LEU A 8 -23.33 -36.29 -38.11
N PHE A 9 -22.22 -36.90 -38.53
CA PHE A 9 -21.16 -37.36 -37.62
C PHE A 9 -19.91 -36.46 -37.58
N LEU A 10 -19.89 -35.37 -38.36
CA LEU A 10 -18.73 -34.46 -38.45
C LEU A 10 -18.87 -33.16 -37.64
N THR A 11 -19.89 -33.04 -36.79
CA THR A 11 -20.15 -31.84 -35.98
C THR A 11 -20.07 -32.07 -34.47
N PHE A 12 -19.80 -33.30 -34.01
CA PHE A 12 -19.64 -33.60 -32.58
C PHE A 12 -18.19 -33.87 -32.13
N ALA A 13 -17.22 -33.75 -33.04
CA ALA A 13 -15.79 -34.01 -32.74
C ALA A 13 -14.93 -32.72 -32.64
N SER A 14 -15.55 -31.55 -32.53
CA SER A 14 -14.83 -30.26 -32.35
C SER A 14 -15.11 -29.57 -31.01
N ALA A 15 -15.69 -30.28 -30.04
CA ALA A 15 -15.91 -29.77 -28.68
C ALA A 15 -14.99 -30.43 -27.63
N THR A 16 -13.87 -30.99 -28.06
CA THR A 16 -12.82 -31.52 -27.16
C THR A 16 -11.48 -30.89 -27.53
N GLY A 17 -11.35 -29.64 -27.13
CA GLY A 17 -10.11 -28.86 -27.15
C GLY A 17 -10.46 -27.53 -26.50
N TRP A 18 -9.63 -27.06 -25.57
CA TRP A 18 -9.81 -25.81 -24.79
C TRP A 18 -10.72 -25.90 -23.55
N ALA A 19 -10.65 -26.97 -22.77
CA ALA A 19 -11.00 -26.91 -21.33
C ALA A 19 -9.75 -26.75 -20.44
N GLN A 20 -8.70 -26.10 -20.96
CA GLN A 20 -7.48 -25.80 -20.23
C GLN A 20 -7.25 -24.28 -20.18
N SER A 21 -8.07 -23.55 -19.43
CA SER A 21 -7.78 -22.13 -19.10
C SER A 21 -8.50 -21.57 -17.86
N GLY A 22 -9.09 -22.42 -16.99
CA GLY A 22 -9.66 -21.93 -15.71
C GLY A 22 -8.59 -21.52 -14.68
N GLN A 23 -7.51 -22.29 -14.58
CA GLN A 23 -6.51 -22.10 -13.52
C GLN A 23 -5.63 -20.85 -13.70
N GLY A 24 -5.30 -20.47 -14.94
CA GLY A 24 -4.51 -19.27 -15.23
C GLY A 24 -5.30 -17.98 -14.99
N SER A 25 -6.57 -17.92 -15.40
CA SER A 25 -7.43 -16.76 -15.16
C SER A 25 -7.63 -16.48 -13.66
N GLU A 26 -7.81 -17.54 -12.86
CA GLU A 26 -7.96 -17.41 -11.41
C GLU A 26 -6.65 -17.07 -10.68
N SER A 27 -5.48 -17.52 -11.16
CA SER A 27 -4.19 -17.12 -10.57
C SER A 27 -3.89 -15.66 -10.87
N THR A 28 -4.06 -15.22 -12.12
CA THR A 28 -3.85 -13.82 -12.52
C THR A 28 -4.82 -12.89 -11.79
N THR A 29 -6.10 -13.24 -11.65
CA THR A 29 -7.09 -12.42 -10.94
C THR A 29 -6.77 -12.28 -9.45
N ARG A 30 -6.33 -13.36 -8.80
CA ARG A 30 -5.91 -13.31 -7.38
C ARG A 30 -4.65 -12.47 -7.20
N ALA A 31 -3.67 -12.62 -8.09
CA ALA A 31 -2.44 -11.83 -8.04
C ALA A 31 -2.71 -10.33 -8.28
N TRP A 32 -3.65 -10.01 -9.18
CA TRP A 32 -4.10 -8.63 -9.42
C TRP A 32 -4.73 -8.02 -8.17
N ASN A 33 -5.68 -8.73 -7.56
CA ASN A 33 -6.35 -8.27 -6.34
C ASN A 33 -5.36 -8.08 -5.18
N SER A 34 -4.38 -8.98 -5.04
CA SER A 34 -3.32 -8.86 -4.04
C SER A 34 -2.45 -7.62 -4.27
N SER A 35 -2.04 -7.36 -5.52
CA SER A 35 -1.28 -6.16 -5.87
C SER A 35 -2.08 -4.88 -5.57
N SER A 36 -3.35 -4.82 -5.97
CA SER A 36 -4.21 -3.66 -5.72
C SER A 36 -4.42 -3.40 -4.23
N ALA A 37 -4.64 -4.45 -3.43
CA ALA A 37 -4.77 -4.32 -1.97
C ALA A 37 -3.47 -3.82 -1.30
N ALA A 38 -2.31 -4.27 -1.79
CA ALA A 38 -1.01 -3.80 -1.32
C ALA A 38 -0.79 -2.32 -1.66
N GLU A 39 -1.20 -1.86 -2.86
CA GLU A 39 -1.15 -0.45 -3.23
C GLU A 39 -2.01 0.42 -2.31
N GLN A 40 -3.25 0.00 -2.04
CA GLN A 40 -4.13 0.72 -1.11
C GLN A 40 -3.54 0.79 0.31
N THR A 41 -2.83 -0.25 0.72
CA THR A 41 -2.14 -0.28 2.02
C THR A 41 -0.98 0.72 2.06
N LEU A 42 -0.17 0.79 0.99
CA LEU A 42 0.88 1.79 0.85
C LEU A 42 0.31 3.21 0.85
N VAL A 43 -0.78 3.47 0.13
CA VAL A 43 -1.42 4.79 0.10
C VAL A 43 -1.89 5.22 1.49
N ARG A 44 -2.52 4.30 2.26
CA ARG A 44 -2.95 4.57 3.62
C ARG A 44 -1.78 4.84 4.56
N ALA A 45 -0.74 4.00 4.52
CA ALA A 45 0.47 4.18 5.32
C ALA A 45 1.16 5.52 5.01
N SER A 46 1.30 5.87 3.73
CA SER A 46 1.91 7.13 3.28
C SER A 46 1.11 8.36 3.73
N ARG A 47 -0.23 8.29 3.69
CA ARG A 47 -1.09 9.38 4.22
C ARG A 47 -0.88 9.57 5.72
N HIS A 48 -0.87 8.48 6.48
CA HIS A 48 -0.66 8.52 7.93
C HIS A 48 0.73 9.08 8.28
N TRP A 49 1.77 8.61 7.59
CA TRP A 49 3.12 9.15 7.72
C TRP A 49 3.18 10.65 7.44
N ASN A 50 2.54 11.11 6.36
CA ASN A 50 2.53 12.51 6.00
C ASN A 50 1.80 13.40 7.02
N GLU A 51 0.71 12.89 7.60
CA GLU A 51 -0.01 13.58 8.67
C GLU A 51 0.87 13.79 9.90
N ILE A 52 1.53 12.74 10.39
CA ILE A 52 2.44 12.81 11.54
C ILE A 52 3.62 13.72 11.24
N ASN A 53 4.23 13.59 10.06
CA ASN A 53 5.36 14.42 9.64
C ASN A 53 4.99 15.91 9.60
N THR A 54 3.77 16.23 9.16
CA THR A 54 3.27 17.60 9.15
C THR A 54 3.14 18.15 10.57
N LYS A 55 2.53 17.39 11.48
CA LYS A 55 2.41 17.78 12.90
C LYS A 55 3.78 17.96 13.54
N PHE A 56 4.71 17.03 13.29
CA PHE A 56 6.08 17.08 13.81
C PHE A 56 6.80 18.35 13.35
N ARG A 57 6.69 18.73 12.08
CA ARG A 57 7.28 19.99 11.56
C ARG A 57 6.69 21.23 12.23
N VAL A 58 5.38 21.26 12.45
CA VAL A 58 4.72 22.36 13.17
C VAL A 58 5.26 22.49 14.60
N GLU A 59 5.44 21.37 15.30
CA GLU A 59 6.01 21.39 16.66
C GLU A 59 7.48 21.82 16.67
N LEU A 60 8.28 21.38 15.69
CA LEU A 60 9.67 21.85 15.55
C LEU A 60 9.75 23.36 15.29
N ASP A 61 8.86 23.90 14.46
CA ASP A 61 8.77 25.34 14.23
C ASP A 61 8.36 26.09 15.49
N ALA A 62 7.43 25.55 16.29
CA ALA A 62 7.04 26.12 17.58
C ALA A 62 8.23 26.13 18.57
N VAL A 63 8.97 25.02 18.65
CA VAL A 63 10.21 24.93 19.45
C VAL A 63 11.23 25.97 19.01
N LYS A 64 11.43 26.15 17.70
CA LYS A 64 12.34 27.16 17.15
C LYS A 64 11.93 28.57 17.56
N ARG A 65 10.66 28.94 17.36
CA ARG A 65 10.13 30.26 17.77
C ARG A 65 10.30 30.51 19.27
N LEU A 66 10.08 29.49 20.11
CA LEU A 66 10.26 29.60 21.57
C LEU A 66 11.73 29.72 21.99
N LYS A 67 12.67 29.21 21.18
CA LYS A 67 14.11 29.41 21.42
C LYS A 67 14.55 30.83 21.08
N ASP A 68 13.93 31.44 20.07
CA ASP A 68 14.24 32.80 19.63
C ASP A 68 13.55 33.88 20.49
N ALA A 69 12.51 33.51 21.24
CA ALA A 69 11.79 34.41 22.13
C ALA A 69 12.62 34.81 23.39
N PRO A 70 12.38 36.01 23.96
CA PRO A 70 13.06 36.45 25.18
C PRO A 70 12.93 35.45 26.33
N LYS A 71 14.03 35.23 27.05
CA LYS A 71 14.08 34.28 28.17
C LYS A 71 13.09 34.68 29.27
N SER A 72 12.17 33.77 29.57
CA SER A 72 11.27 33.85 30.71
C SER A 72 10.96 32.45 31.24
N TRP A 73 10.61 32.36 32.52
CA TRP A 73 10.21 31.09 33.15
C TRP A 73 9.05 30.40 32.42
N ARG A 74 8.06 31.19 31.98
CA ARG A 74 6.91 30.67 31.21
C ARG A 74 7.37 30.04 29.90
N ARG A 75 8.23 30.73 29.14
CA ARG A 75 8.82 30.22 27.90
C ARG A 75 9.64 28.94 28.15
N ASP A 76 10.42 28.86 29.22
CA ASP A 76 11.16 27.63 29.58
C ASP A 76 10.25 26.43 29.84
N ARG A 77 9.12 26.65 30.51
CA ARG A 77 8.12 25.61 30.74
C ARG A 77 7.47 25.16 29.45
N GLU A 78 7.07 26.11 28.61
CA GLU A 78 6.45 25.83 27.31
C GLU A 78 7.40 25.13 26.34
N LEU A 79 8.66 25.58 26.26
CA LEU A 79 9.69 24.97 25.44
C LEU A 79 9.92 23.50 25.83
N ARG A 80 9.97 23.20 27.13
CA ARG A 80 10.10 21.81 27.60
C ARG A 80 8.90 20.95 27.22
N GLY A 81 7.69 21.49 27.31
CA GLY A 81 6.48 20.79 26.85
C GLY A 81 6.53 20.51 25.35
N LYS A 82 6.88 21.51 24.54
CA LYS A 82 6.96 21.40 23.08
C LYS A 82 8.05 20.44 22.60
N ILE A 83 9.19 20.38 23.31
CA ILE A 83 10.21 19.37 23.05
C ILE A 83 9.66 17.96 23.32
N ALA A 84 8.97 17.76 24.45
CA ALA A 84 8.39 16.45 24.77
C ALA A 84 7.32 16.02 23.75
N ASP A 85 6.48 16.95 23.29
CA ASP A 85 5.48 16.70 22.24
C ASP A 85 6.17 16.34 20.90
N ALA A 86 7.21 17.08 20.52
CA ALA A 86 7.99 16.79 19.32
C ALA A 86 8.68 15.41 19.41
N ASP A 87 9.27 15.04 20.55
CA ASP A 87 9.88 13.73 20.76
C ASP A 87 8.85 12.59 20.66
N ALA A 88 7.64 12.80 21.19
CA ALA A 88 6.54 11.84 21.06
C ALA A 88 6.13 11.66 19.59
N LEU A 89 5.99 12.76 18.84
CA LEU A 89 5.71 12.70 17.40
C LEU A 89 6.87 12.08 16.60
N GLY A 90 8.12 12.30 17.01
CA GLY A 90 9.30 11.66 16.41
C GLY A 90 9.23 10.13 16.47
N ARG A 91 8.88 9.58 17.64
CA ARG A 91 8.66 8.12 17.81
C ARG A 91 7.49 7.59 16.97
N GLN A 92 6.41 8.36 16.86
CA GLN A 92 5.29 8.00 15.98
C GLN A 92 5.71 8.03 14.51
N LEU A 93 6.55 8.99 14.11
CA LEU A 93 7.08 9.10 12.76
C LEU A 93 7.98 7.92 12.40
N GLU A 94 8.82 7.45 13.34
CA GLU A 94 9.62 6.24 13.16
C GLU A 94 8.73 5.02 12.91
N THR A 95 7.65 4.87 13.68
CA THR A 95 6.68 3.79 13.51
C THR A 95 5.99 3.87 12.16
N ALA A 96 5.47 5.05 11.79
CA ALA A 96 4.82 5.26 10.51
C ALA A 96 5.77 5.06 9.32
N SER A 97 7.05 5.40 9.48
CA SER A 97 8.09 5.18 8.46
C SER A 97 8.35 3.68 8.27
N ALA A 98 8.38 2.91 9.36
CA ALA A 98 8.47 1.45 9.29
C ALA A 98 7.25 0.84 8.57
N ASP A 99 6.04 1.37 8.79
CA ASP A 99 4.83 0.90 8.12
C ASP A 99 4.82 1.21 6.62
N VAL A 100 5.26 2.40 6.21
CA VAL A 100 5.46 2.72 4.78
C VAL A 100 6.46 1.77 4.14
N ARG A 101 7.58 1.49 4.83
CA ARG A 101 8.59 0.54 4.33
C ARG A 101 8.00 -0.86 4.16
N ARG A 102 7.31 -1.39 5.18
CA ARG A 102 6.64 -2.70 5.12
C ARG A 102 5.62 -2.76 3.99
N ALA A 103 4.78 -1.73 3.85
CA ALA A 103 3.77 -1.68 2.78
C ALA A 103 4.42 -1.62 1.38
N THR A 104 5.56 -0.96 1.26
CA THR A 104 6.36 -0.92 0.01
C THR A 104 6.93 -2.30 -0.31
N GLU A 105 7.49 -3.00 0.69
CA GLU A 105 8.00 -4.37 0.54
C GLU A 105 6.88 -5.35 0.16
N GLN A 106 5.69 -5.23 0.77
CA GLN A 106 4.50 -6.01 0.42
C GLN A 106 4.04 -5.76 -1.01
N LEU A 107 4.00 -4.50 -1.45
CA LEU A 107 3.66 -4.15 -2.83
C LEU A 107 4.68 -4.74 -3.82
N ALA A 108 5.98 -4.65 -3.52
CA ALA A 108 7.02 -5.23 -4.36
C ALA A 108 6.87 -6.76 -4.47
N ALA A 109 6.54 -7.45 -3.37
CA ALA A 109 6.27 -8.88 -3.37
C ALA A 109 5.02 -9.24 -4.19
N ALA A 110 3.92 -8.52 -3.99
CA ALA A 110 2.66 -8.74 -4.72
C ALA A 110 2.81 -8.50 -6.23
N ARG A 111 3.61 -7.51 -6.63
CA ARG A 111 3.93 -7.27 -8.05
C ARG A 111 4.76 -8.39 -8.66
N ARG A 112 5.73 -8.96 -7.93
CA ARG A 112 6.49 -10.13 -8.40
C ARG A 112 5.58 -11.33 -8.62
N THR A 113 4.61 -11.56 -7.72
CA THR A 113 3.63 -12.65 -7.90
C THR A 113 2.72 -12.40 -9.09
N LEU A 114 2.34 -11.14 -9.38
CA LEU A 114 1.55 -10.79 -10.55
C LEU A 114 2.32 -11.00 -11.87
N ILE A 115 3.60 -10.67 -11.91
CA ILE A 115 4.44 -10.88 -13.11
C ILE A 115 4.68 -12.37 -13.38
N ALA A 116 4.67 -13.20 -12.33
CA ALA A 116 4.88 -14.65 -12.43
C ALA A 116 3.58 -15.47 -12.63
N ALA A 117 2.41 -14.82 -12.56
CA ALA A 117 1.08 -15.45 -12.63
C ALA A 117 0.46 -15.34 -14.03
#